data_AF-A0A7J2J687-F1
#
_entry.id   AF-A0A7J2J687-F1
#
_cell.length_a   1.000
_cell.length_b   1.000
_cell.length_c   1.000
_cell.angle_alpha   90.00
_cell.angle_beta   90.00
_cell.angle_gamma   90.00
#
_symmetry.space_group_name_H-M   'P 1'
#
loop_
_entity.id
_entity.type
_entity.pdbx_description
1 polymer ?
#
loop_
_entity_poly.entity_id
_entity_poly.type
_entity_poly.pdbx_seq_one_letter_code
_entity_poly.pdbx_strand_id
1 'polypeptide(L)'
;MSDLILHGDVYSCLDQLEDNSIAVAITSPPYWKQRDYGFKDQIGQEKTPEEYIGRLVTVFDKLKHKIRDDGVFFLNIGDKYLNRYGKSQLLQIPYRVGYHMEKKGWNLKDILIWYKPNHMPSPAKDRFTNTYEPILVFTKSERRSIYNGKERILRVPLQQTPWRHTAVFPERLVEEMLKRVELRSGDL
;
A
#
# COMPACT_ATOMS: atom_id res chain seq x y z
N MET A 1 -4.04 23.20 -12.49
CA MET A 1 -4.19 22.69 -11.12
C MET A 1 -2.86 22.89 -10.42
N SER A 2 -2.85 23.24 -9.13
CA SER A 2 -1.60 23.38 -8.36
C SER A 2 -1.40 22.12 -7.53
N ASP A 3 -0.23 21.51 -7.63
CA ASP A 3 0.15 20.38 -6.78
C ASP A 3 0.28 20.85 -5.32
N LEU A 4 -0.25 20.05 -4.39
CA LEU A 4 -0.09 20.27 -2.95
C LEU A 4 0.86 19.23 -2.36
N ILE A 5 1.96 19.70 -1.74
CA ILE A 5 2.90 18.85 -1.03
C ILE A 5 2.80 19.15 0.46
N LEU A 6 2.37 18.14 1.23
CA LEU A 6 2.37 18.20 2.70
C LEU A 6 3.61 17.49 3.23
N HIS A 7 4.48 18.23 3.92
CA HIS A 7 5.70 17.68 4.53
C HIS A 7 5.52 17.49 6.04
N GLY A 8 5.35 16.25 6.48
CA GLY A 8 5.21 15.91 7.88
C GLY A 8 4.86 14.44 8.11
N ASP A 9 4.57 14.12 9.37
CA ASP A 9 3.99 12.83 9.74
C ASP A 9 2.63 12.66 9.06
N VAL A 10 2.42 11.50 8.41
CA VAL A 10 1.23 11.24 7.60
C VAL A 10 -0.06 11.34 8.42
N TYR A 11 -0.05 10.90 9.68
CA TYR A 11 -1.24 10.97 10.52
C TYR A 11 -1.64 12.43 10.78
N SER A 12 -0.64 13.28 11.03
CA SER A 12 -0.83 14.71 11.26
C SER A 12 -1.20 15.47 9.97
N CYS A 13 -0.58 15.13 8.84
CA CYS A 13 -0.86 15.78 7.55
C CYS A 13 -2.28 15.49 7.04
N LEU A 14 -2.86 14.34 7.38
CA LEU A 14 -4.25 14.04 6.99
C LEU A 14 -5.25 15.05 7.58
N ASP A 15 -4.96 15.72 8.71
CA ASP A 15 -5.84 16.76 9.27
C ASP A 15 -5.93 18.02 8.43
N GLN A 16 -4.97 18.23 7.52
CA GLN A 16 -4.96 19.38 6.61
C GLN A 16 -5.81 19.15 5.35
N LEU A 17 -6.32 17.93 5.15
CA LEU A 17 -7.17 17.57 4.03
C LEU A 17 -8.63 17.55 4.47
N GLU A 18 -9.51 18.07 3.63
CA GLU A 18 -10.96 18.01 3.85
C GLU A 18 -11.45 16.56 3.85
N ASP A 19 -12.46 16.27 4.65
CA ASP A 19 -13.13 14.97 4.61
C ASP A 19 -13.84 14.77 3.26
N ASN A 20 -13.95 13.52 2.82
CA ASN A 20 -14.66 13.15 1.59
C ASN A 20 -14.14 13.88 0.33
N SER A 21 -12.86 14.23 0.28
CA SER A 21 -12.24 15.01 -0.79
C SER A 21 -11.36 14.18 -1.76
N ILE A 22 -10.87 13.02 -1.31
CA ILE A 22 -9.91 12.21 -2.08
C ILE A 22 -10.66 11.14 -2.90
N ALA A 23 -10.54 11.17 -4.23
CA ALA A 23 -11.10 10.13 -5.11
C ALA A 23 -10.29 8.83 -5.06
N VAL A 24 -8.96 8.94 -5.08
CA VAL A 24 -8.06 7.79 -5.06
C VAL A 24 -6.90 8.06 -4.11
N ALA A 25 -6.64 7.11 -3.22
CA ALA A 25 -5.41 7.06 -2.45
C ALA A 25 -4.56 5.89 -2.93
N ILE A 26 -3.26 6.10 -3.08
CA ILE A 26 -2.30 5.08 -3.49
C ILE A 26 -1.11 5.17 -2.56
N THR A 27 -0.71 4.06 -1.95
CA THR A 27 0.44 4.07 -1.04
C THR A 27 1.20 2.74 -0.99
N SER A 28 2.48 2.85 -0.64
CA SER A 28 3.33 1.74 -0.20
C SER A 28 4.03 2.17 1.11
N PRO A 29 3.48 1.81 2.29
CA PRO A 29 4.06 2.27 3.55
C PRO A 29 5.42 1.59 3.80
N PRO A 30 6.23 2.08 4.76
CA PRO A 30 7.44 1.39 5.20
C PRO A 30 7.15 -0.06 5.60
N TYR A 31 7.78 -1.06 4.96
CA TYR A 31 7.55 -2.46 5.31
C TYR A 31 8.24 -2.81 6.62
N TRP A 32 7.57 -3.63 7.44
CA TRP A 32 8.08 -4.05 8.74
C TRP A 32 9.50 -4.63 8.66
N LYS A 33 10.41 -4.04 9.42
CA LYS A 33 11.84 -4.37 9.53
C LYS A 33 12.59 -4.42 8.20
N GLN A 34 12.10 -3.73 7.16
CA GLN A 34 12.73 -3.72 5.84
C GLN A 34 13.80 -2.65 5.70
N ARG A 35 13.54 -1.42 6.20
CA ARG A 35 14.47 -0.28 6.15
C ARG A 35 14.35 0.56 7.41
N ASP A 36 15.46 1.15 7.80
CA ASP A 36 15.53 2.20 8.81
C ASP A 36 15.78 3.53 8.09
N TYR A 37 14.85 4.47 8.24
CA TYR A 37 14.89 5.80 7.65
C TYR A 37 15.54 6.85 8.56
N GLY A 38 16.04 6.45 9.74
CA GLY A 38 16.87 7.29 10.60
C GLY A 38 16.12 8.32 11.44
N PHE A 39 14.81 8.18 11.63
CA PHE A 39 14.03 9.05 12.51
C PHE A 39 13.30 8.27 13.60
N LYS A 40 13.11 8.94 14.74
CA LYS A 40 12.42 8.38 15.91
C LYS A 40 10.96 8.13 15.56
N ASP A 41 10.41 7.03 16.08
CA ASP A 41 9.00 6.65 15.94
C ASP A 41 8.54 6.40 14.50
N GLN A 42 9.47 6.17 13.55
CA GLN A 42 9.12 5.77 12.18
C GLN A 42 8.26 4.50 12.14
N ILE A 43 7.36 4.45 11.16
CA ILE A 43 6.61 3.22 10.86
C ILE A 43 7.55 2.18 10.28
N GLY A 44 7.37 0.91 10.66
CA GLY A 44 8.14 -0.22 10.15
C GLY A 44 9.26 -0.68 11.09
N GLN A 45 9.46 -0.02 12.24
CA GLN A 45 10.47 -0.39 13.25
C GLN A 45 9.88 -0.88 14.58
N GLU A 46 8.58 -1.11 14.64
CA GLU A 46 7.86 -1.64 15.80
C GLU A 46 8.42 -2.99 16.24
N LYS A 47 8.24 -3.33 17.53
CA LYS A 47 8.85 -4.53 18.12
C LYS A 47 8.20 -5.80 17.59
N THR A 48 6.89 -5.75 17.36
CA THR A 48 6.09 -6.88 16.89
C THR A 48 5.38 -6.55 15.58
N PRO A 49 5.06 -7.55 14.75
CA PRO A 49 4.19 -7.36 13.59
C PRO A 49 2.82 -6.77 13.97
N GLU A 50 2.29 -7.13 15.15
CA GLU A 50 1.00 -6.66 15.65
C GLU A 50 1.01 -5.15 15.91
N GLU A 51 2.05 -4.64 16.56
CA GLU A 51 2.24 -3.19 16.78
C GLU A 51 2.33 -2.44 15.45
N TYR A 52 3.10 -2.96 14.49
CA TYR A 52 3.23 -2.38 13.15
C TYR A 52 1.87 -2.33 12.41
N ILE A 53 1.14 -3.44 12.41
CA ILE A 53 -0.19 -3.54 11.80
C ILE A 53 -1.14 -2.54 12.47
N GLY A 54 -1.12 -2.44 13.80
CA GLY A 54 -1.95 -1.49 14.54
C GLY A 54 -1.69 -0.04 14.16
N ARG A 55 -0.43 0.35 13.93
CA ARG A 55 -0.10 1.70 13.48
C ARG A 55 -0.60 1.98 12.06
N LEU A 56 -0.44 1.04 11.13
CA LEU A 56 -0.98 1.17 9.78
C LEU A 56 -2.51 1.32 9.79
N VAL A 57 -3.19 0.43 10.53
CA VAL A 57 -4.65 0.48 10.67
C VAL A 57 -5.09 1.82 11.25
N THR A 58 -4.36 2.37 12.23
CA THR A 58 -4.66 3.69 12.81
C THR A 58 -4.56 4.82 11.79
N VAL A 59 -3.51 4.84 10.97
CA VAL A 59 -3.36 5.83 9.89
C VAL A 59 -4.44 5.68 8.84
N PHE A 60 -4.74 4.45 8.44
CA PHE A 60 -5.71 4.20 7.39
C PHE A 60 -7.16 4.33 7.85
N ASP A 61 -7.46 4.16 9.14
CA ASP A 61 -8.75 4.53 9.74
C ASP A 61 -8.99 6.05 9.58
N LYS A 62 -7.96 6.87 9.84
CA LYS A 62 -8.01 8.32 9.59
C LYS A 62 -8.16 8.66 8.11
N LEU A 63 -7.39 7.99 7.23
CA LEU A 63 -7.48 8.17 5.78
C LEU A 63 -8.90 7.89 5.25
N LYS A 64 -9.62 6.94 5.85
CA LYS A 64 -10.99 6.56 5.44
C LYS A 64 -11.95 7.74 5.43
N HIS A 65 -11.80 8.69 6.35
CA HIS A 65 -12.62 9.90 6.41
C HIS A 65 -12.32 10.87 5.28
N LYS A 66 -11.06 10.89 4.81
CA LYS A 66 -10.60 11.77 3.72
C LYS A 66 -11.00 11.24 2.35
N ILE A 67 -11.11 9.92 2.21
CA ILE A 67 -11.57 9.30 0.97
C ILE A 67 -13.07 9.52 0.78
N ARG A 68 -13.41 9.88 -0.47
CA ARG A 68 -14.78 10.00 -0.95
C ARG A 68 -15.59 8.72 -0.70
N ASP A 69 -16.90 8.82 -0.51
CA ASP A 69 -17.76 7.64 -0.33
C ASP A 69 -17.67 6.62 -1.47
N ASP A 70 -17.38 7.08 -2.69
CA ASP A 70 -17.15 6.25 -3.87
C ASP A 70 -15.67 6.04 -4.21
N GLY A 71 -14.76 6.53 -3.37
CA GLY A 71 -13.32 6.50 -3.62
C GLY A 71 -12.67 5.13 -3.42
N VAL A 72 -11.43 5.02 -3.89
CA VAL A 72 -10.65 3.77 -3.90
C VAL A 72 -9.30 3.97 -3.22
N PHE A 73 -8.90 3.03 -2.38
CA PHE A 73 -7.60 3.00 -1.75
C PHE A 73 -6.79 1.79 -2.21
N PHE A 74 -5.68 2.03 -2.89
CA PHE A 74 -4.71 1.02 -3.28
C PHE A 74 -3.55 0.99 -2.28
N LEU A 75 -3.42 -0.13 -1.57
CA LEU A 75 -2.37 -0.36 -0.58
C LEU A 75 -1.43 -1.47 -1.07
N ASN A 76 -0.24 -1.09 -1.51
CA ASN A 76 0.84 -2.04 -1.83
C ASN A 76 1.66 -2.33 -0.57
N ILE A 77 1.64 -3.57 -0.10
CA ILE A 77 2.42 -3.99 1.06
C ILE A 77 2.93 -5.41 0.88
N GLY A 78 4.24 -5.59 1.06
CA GLY A 78 4.91 -6.88 0.93
C GLY A 78 4.84 -7.69 2.23
N ASP A 79 4.82 -9.02 2.09
CA ASP A 79 4.90 -9.91 3.23
C ASP A 79 6.34 -10.16 3.69
N LYS A 80 6.46 -10.73 4.88
CA LYS A 80 7.72 -11.09 5.53
C LYS A 80 7.64 -12.50 6.08
N TYR A 81 8.78 -13.17 6.05
CA TYR A 81 8.98 -14.38 6.82
C TYR A 81 9.40 -14.01 8.24
N LEU A 82 8.95 -14.76 9.25
CA LEU A 82 9.28 -14.53 10.65
C LEU A 82 10.80 -14.45 10.86
N ASN A 83 11.54 -15.38 10.25
CA ASN A 83 12.99 -15.36 10.25
C ASN A 83 13.51 -15.08 8.84
N ARG A 84 14.48 -14.17 8.74
CA ARG A 84 15.18 -13.88 7.48
C ARG A 84 15.93 -15.10 6.94
N TYR A 85 16.46 -15.93 7.84
CA TYR A 85 17.24 -17.13 7.52
C TYR A 85 16.59 -18.37 8.14
N GLY A 86 16.72 -19.49 7.45
CA GLY A 86 16.19 -20.78 7.89
C GLY A 86 14.66 -20.86 7.81
N LYS A 87 14.16 -22.08 8.02
CA LYS A 87 12.75 -22.41 7.84
C LYS A 87 11.89 -21.56 8.77
N SER A 88 10.98 -20.79 8.19
CA SER A 88 9.99 -20.02 8.93
C SER A 88 8.75 -19.82 8.08
N GLN A 89 7.65 -19.52 8.76
CA GLN A 89 6.38 -19.20 8.12
C GLN A 89 6.33 -17.75 7.64
N LEU A 90 5.47 -17.51 6.65
CA LEU A 90 5.02 -16.16 6.30
C LEU A 90 4.21 -15.57 7.44
N LEU A 91 4.41 -14.27 7.68
CA LEU A 91 3.70 -13.52 8.70
C LEU A 91 2.31 -13.09 8.26
N GLN A 92 2.02 -13.18 6.95
CA GLN A 92 0.74 -12.80 6.36
C GLN A 92 0.39 -11.33 6.60
N ILE A 93 1.41 -10.45 6.68
CA ILE A 93 1.24 -9.03 7.02
C ILE A 93 0.17 -8.36 6.16
N PRO A 94 0.18 -8.49 4.81
CA PRO A 94 -0.83 -7.83 3.97
C PRO A 94 -2.25 -8.27 4.34
N TYR A 95 -2.47 -9.57 4.49
CA TYR A 95 -3.79 -10.13 4.77
C TYR A 95 -4.27 -9.82 6.18
N ARG A 96 -3.35 -9.75 7.16
CA ARG A 96 -3.67 -9.32 8.52
C ARG A 96 -4.02 -7.84 8.59
N VAL A 97 -3.31 -6.98 7.85
CA VAL A 97 -3.71 -5.57 7.67
C VAL A 97 -5.10 -5.52 7.04
N GLY A 98 -5.34 -6.27 5.95
CA GLY A 98 -6.65 -6.35 5.31
C GLY A 98 -7.77 -6.74 6.26
N TYR A 99 -7.59 -7.81 7.02
CA TYR A 99 -8.54 -8.25 8.04
C TYR A 99 -8.88 -7.14 9.05
N HIS A 100 -7.86 -6.45 9.60
CA HIS A 100 -8.10 -5.39 10.58
C HIS A 100 -8.70 -4.13 9.95
N MET A 101 -8.37 -3.82 8.69
CA MET A 101 -9.01 -2.77 7.90
C MET A 101 -10.50 -3.05 7.71
N GLU A 102 -10.87 -4.29 7.40
CA GLU A 102 -12.29 -4.71 7.31
C GLU A 102 -13.02 -4.54 8.66
N LYS A 103 -12.34 -4.84 9.78
CA LYS A 103 -12.89 -4.56 11.13
C LYS A 103 -13.08 -3.06 11.41
N LYS A 104 -12.38 -2.18 10.68
CA LYS A 104 -12.59 -0.72 10.66
C LYS A 104 -13.60 -0.27 9.61
N GLY A 105 -14.33 -1.21 9.01
CA GLY A 105 -15.40 -0.96 8.05
C GLY A 105 -14.89 -0.53 6.67
N TRP A 106 -13.63 -0.78 6.34
CA TRP A 106 -13.22 -0.81 4.94
C TRP A 106 -13.82 -2.05 4.28
N ASN A 107 -14.08 -1.97 2.98
CA ASN A 107 -14.43 -3.13 2.17
C ASN A 107 -13.20 -3.54 1.35
N LEU A 108 -12.64 -4.74 1.57
CA LEU A 108 -11.58 -5.28 0.73
C LEU A 108 -12.19 -5.76 -0.60
N LYS A 109 -12.18 -4.88 -1.60
CA LYS A 109 -12.86 -5.06 -2.87
C LYS A 109 -12.12 -6.03 -3.79
N ASP A 110 -10.79 -5.97 -3.81
CA ASP A 110 -9.96 -6.78 -4.69
C ASP A 110 -8.52 -6.91 -4.17
N ILE A 111 -7.76 -7.83 -4.76
CA ILE A 111 -6.31 -7.96 -4.58
C ILE A 111 -5.67 -8.02 -5.96
N LEU A 112 -4.91 -6.99 -6.31
CA LEU A 112 -4.08 -7.01 -7.51
C LEU A 112 -2.72 -7.65 -7.19
N ILE A 113 -2.11 -8.26 -8.20
CA ILE A 113 -0.80 -8.88 -8.12
C ILE A 113 0.16 -8.04 -8.95
N TRP A 114 1.04 -7.27 -8.29
CA TRP A 114 2.16 -6.66 -8.97
C TRP A 114 3.26 -7.70 -9.20
N TYR A 115 3.32 -8.26 -10.40
CA TYR A 115 4.41 -9.13 -10.82
C TYR A 115 5.58 -8.31 -11.34
N LYS A 116 6.79 -8.62 -10.87
CA LYS A 116 8.05 -7.93 -11.17
C LYS A 116 8.91 -8.79 -12.13
N PRO A 117 8.90 -8.55 -13.46
CA PRO A 117 9.66 -9.37 -14.40
C PRO A 117 11.19 -9.31 -14.17
N ASN A 118 11.68 -8.21 -13.61
CA ASN A 118 13.08 -7.99 -13.23
C ASN A 118 13.29 -8.12 -11.72
N HIS A 119 12.58 -9.04 -11.05
CA HIS A 119 12.75 -9.27 -9.62
C HIS A 119 14.20 -9.65 -9.30
N MET A 120 14.68 -9.23 -8.13
CA MET A 120 16.00 -9.66 -7.68
C MET A 120 15.99 -11.17 -7.36
N PRO A 121 17.06 -11.91 -7.70
CA PRO A 121 17.18 -13.31 -7.30
C PRO A 121 17.28 -13.43 -5.77
N SER A 122 16.70 -14.50 -5.23
CA SER A 122 16.80 -14.82 -3.81
C SER A 122 17.84 -15.93 -3.58
N PRO A 123 18.77 -15.78 -2.63
CA PRO A 123 19.70 -16.85 -2.27
C PRO A 123 19.07 -17.92 -1.36
N ALA A 124 17.81 -17.74 -0.94
CA ALA A 124 17.12 -18.69 -0.08
C ALA A 124 16.88 -20.03 -0.81
N LYS A 125 17.24 -21.14 -0.17
CA LYS A 125 17.11 -22.50 -0.72
C LYS A 125 15.82 -23.22 -0.30
N ASP A 126 15.12 -22.69 0.68
CA ASP A 126 13.99 -23.32 1.36
C ASP A 126 12.63 -22.67 1.04
N ARG A 127 12.60 -21.71 0.10
CA ARG A 127 11.40 -20.97 -0.31
C ARG A 127 11.56 -20.43 -1.73
N PHE A 128 10.43 -20.12 -2.36
CA PHE A 128 10.43 -19.48 -3.67
C PHE A 128 10.93 -18.03 -3.60
N THR A 129 11.55 -17.57 -4.69
CA THR A 129 11.88 -16.16 -4.87
C THR A 129 10.60 -15.34 -4.87
N ASN A 130 10.58 -14.25 -4.12
CA ASN A 130 9.42 -13.36 -4.10
C ASN A 130 9.38 -12.51 -5.38
N THR A 131 8.57 -12.94 -6.34
CA THR A 131 8.46 -12.30 -7.67
C THR A 131 7.30 -11.32 -7.78
N TYR A 132 6.44 -11.23 -6.76
CA TYR A 132 5.27 -10.36 -6.77
C TYR A 132 5.01 -9.66 -5.44
N GLU A 133 4.14 -8.67 -5.45
CA GLU A 133 3.57 -8.04 -4.25
C GLU A 133 2.04 -7.91 -4.40
N PRO A 134 1.27 -8.17 -3.33
CA PRO A 134 -0.16 -7.89 -3.36
C PRO A 134 -0.43 -6.39 -3.19
N ILE A 135 -1.34 -5.86 -3.99
CA ILE A 135 -1.94 -4.55 -3.81
C ILE A 135 -3.38 -4.77 -3.37
N LEU A 136 -3.67 -4.45 -2.12
CA LEU A 136 -5.02 -4.53 -1.57
C LEU A 136 -5.83 -3.34 -2.07
N VAL A 137 -7.02 -3.59 -2.60
CA VAL A 137 -7.93 -2.57 -3.10
C VAL A 137 -9.07 -2.43 -2.10
N PHE A 138 -9.15 -1.29 -1.42
CA PHE A 138 -10.23 -0.99 -0.48
C PHE A 138 -11.19 0.05 -1.04
N THR A 139 -12.47 -0.09 -0.68
CA THR A 139 -13.52 0.92 -0.89
C THR A 139 -14.26 1.18 0.43
N LYS A 140 -15.01 2.30 0.52
CA LYS A 140 -15.90 2.55 1.67
C LYS A 140 -17.23 1.81 1.54
N SER A 141 -17.66 1.50 0.33
CA SER A 141 -18.91 0.81 0.02
C SER A 141 -18.69 -0.32 -0.97
N GLU A 142 -19.41 -1.43 -0.79
CA GLU A 142 -19.43 -2.55 -1.75
C GLU A 142 -20.15 -2.20 -3.05
N ARG A 143 -21.17 -1.34 -2.95
CA ARG A 143 -22.17 -1.09 -4.01
C ARG A 143 -21.86 0.13 -4.86
N ARG A 144 -21.13 1.11 -4.32
CA ARG A 144 -20.81 2.37 -4.98
C ARG A 144 -19.32 2.64 -4.85
N SER A 145 -18.59 2.52 -5.95
CA SER A 145 -17.20 2.92 -6.04
C SER A 145 -16.85 3.24 -7.48
N ILE A 146 -15.87 4.13 -7.69
CA ILE A 146 -15.29 4.38 -9.00
C ILE A 146 -14.34 3.26 -9.47
N TYR A 147 -14.15 2.18 -8.70
CA TYR A 147 -13.33 1.04 -9.09
C TYR A 147 -13.95 0.32 -10.31
N ASN A 148 -13.18 0.21 -11.39
CA ASN A 148 -13.53 -0.51 -12.61
C ASN A 148 -12.63 -1.74 -12.74
N GLY A 149 -13.22 -2.92 -12.54
CA GLY A 149 -12.52 -4.19 -12.53
C GLY A 149 -11.90 -4.52 -13.89
N LYS A 150 -10.57 -4.64 -13.92
CA LYS A 150 -9.77 -5.11 -15.08
C LYS A 150 -8.94 -6.33 -14.69
N GLU A 151 -8.00 -6.71 -15.55
CA GLU A 151 -7.00 -7.74 -15.23
C GLU A 151 -6.33 -7.46 -13.88
N ARG A 152 -6.16 -8.49 -13.05
CA ARG A 152 -5.61 -8.33 -11.69
C ARG A 152 -4.09 -8.47 -11.62
N ILE A 153 -3.45 -8.96 -12.68
CA ILE A 153 -2.00 -9.14 -12.72
C ILE A 153 -1.38 -7.94 -13.42
N LEU A 154 -0.58 -7.16 -12.68
CA LEU A 154 0.14 -6.00 -13.19
C LEU A 154 1.58 -6.41 -13.46
N ARG A 155 1.92 -6.59 -14.74
CA ARG A 155 3.27 -6.93 -15.21
C ARG A 155 4.11 -5.66 -15.34
N VAL A 156 4.70 -5.19 -14.24
CA VAL A 156 5.47 -3.93 -14.20
C VAL A 156 6.86 -4.16 -13.61
N PRO A 157 7.95 -3.77 -14.30
CA PRO A 157 9.30 -3.89 -13.74
C PRO A 157 9.54 -2.92 -12.58
N LEU A 158 10.47 -3.28 -11.70
CA LEU A 158 11.06 -2.36 -10.73
C LEU A 158 11.65 -1.15 -11.45
N GLN A 159 11.37 0.05 -10.93
CA GLN A 159 11.87 1.32 -11.46
C GLN A 159 13.16 1.72 -10.74
N GLN A 160 14.19 2.04 -11.52
CA GLN A 160 15.42 2.64 -11.00
C GLN A 160 15.28 4.15 -10.91
N THR A 161 16.07 4.78 -10.05
CA THR A 161 16.09 6.22 -9.88
C THR A 161 17.51 6.73 -9.67
N PRO A 162 17.84 7.96 -10.11
CA PRO A 162 19.11 8.59 -9.77
C PRO A 162 19.18 9.07 -8.31
N TRP A 163 18.07 9.07 -7.58
CA TRP A 163 18.00 9.60 -6.23
C TRP A 163 18.48 8.61 -5.16
N ARG A 164 18.77 9.12 -3.96
CA ARG A 164 19.24 8.33 -2.81
C ARG A 164 18.26 7.22 -2.40
N HIS A 165 16.97 7.41 -2.60
CA HIS A 165 15.96 6.42 -2.24
C HIS A 165 15.76 5.39 -3.35
N THR A 166 16.30 4.18 -3.17
CA THR A 166 16.32 3.16 -4.24
C THR A 166 15.08 2.26 -4.30
N ALA A 167 14.13 2.40 -3.37
CA ALA A 167 12.91 1.59 -3.32
C ALA A 167 11.70 2.39 -3.81
N VAL A 168 11.84 2.99 -5.00
CA VAL A 168 10.80 3.84 -5.58
C VAL A 168 9.57 3.03 -5.95
N PHE A 169 8.41 3.60 -5.66
CA PHE A 169 7.13 3.05 -6.10
C PHE A 169 6.95 3.37 -7.60
N PRO A 170 6.90 2.37 -8.50
CA PRO A 170 6.99 2.64 -9.94
C PRO A 170 5.84 3.49 -10.48
N GLU A 171 6.15 4.51 -11.28
CA GLU A 171 5.16 5.40 -11.90
C GLU A 171 4.19 4.60 -12.79
N ARG A 172 4.71 3.66 -13.59
CA ARG A 172 3.87 2.77 -14.40
C ARG A 172 2.92 1.91 -13.58
N LEU A 173 3.30 1.56 -12.35
CA LEU A 173 2.41 0.80 -11.47
C LEU A 173 1.24 1.69 -11.01
N VAL A 174 1.54 2.96 -10.66
CA VAL A 174 0.53 3.99 -10.36
C VAL A 174 -0.43 4.19 -11.54
N GLU A 175 0.10 4.36 -12.76
CA GLU A 175 -0.72 4.46 -13.97
C GLU A 175 -1.64 3.24 -14.16
N GLU A 176 -1.15 2.04 -13.92
CA GLU A 176 -1.97 0.82 -13.98
C GLU A 176 -3.08 0.80 -12.93
N MET A 177 -2.83 1.28 -11.72
CA MET A 177 -3.88 1.44 -10.71
C MET A 177 -4.92 2.49 -11.12
N LEU A 178 -4.48 3.63 -11.68
CA LEU A 178 -5.37 4.68 -12.17
C LEU A 178 -6.24 4.23 -13.36
N LYS A 179 -5.74 3.32 -14.22
CA LYS A 179 -6.55 2.71 -15.27
C LYS A 179 -7.71 1.85 -14.75
N ARG A 180 -7.72 1.50 -13.46
CA ARG A 180 -8.75 0.67 -12.80
C ARG A 180 -9.74 1.52 -12.00
N VAL A 181 -9.78 2.82 -12.25
CA VAL A 181 -10.78 3.72 -11.70
C VAL A 181 -11.41 4.60 -12.78
N GLU A 182 -12.65 5.00 -12.57
CA GLU A 182 -13.40 5.93 -13.41
C GLU A 182 -13.37 7.33 -12.80
N LEU A 183 -12.27 8.05 -13.04
CA LEU A 183 -12.09 9.43 -12.58
C LEU A 183 -13.00 10.38 -13.37
N ARG A 184 -13.50 11.41 -12.68
CA ARG A 184 -14.30 12.49 -13.25
C ARG A 184 -13.45 13.74 -13.47
N SER A 185 -13.99 14.68 -14.23
CA SER A 185 -13.40 16.01 -14.35
C SER A 185 -13.24 16.64 -12.96
N GLY A 186 -12.03 17.09 -12.64
CA GLY A 186 -11.67 17.67 -11.34
C GLY A 186 -11.12 16.68 -10.30
N ASP A 187 -11.08 15.36 -10.59
CA ASP A 187 -10.42 14.38 -9.72
C ASP A 187 -8.87 14.35 -9.92
N LEU A 188 -8.35 14.97 -10.99
CA LEU A 188 -6.92 15.13 -11.35
C LEU A 188 -6.60 16.56 -11.76
#